data_AF-A0A9W6F063-F1
#
_entry.id   AF-A0A9W6F063-F1
#
_cell.length_a   1.000
_cell.length_b   1.000
_cell.length_c   1.000
_cell.angle_alpha   90.00
_cell.angle_beta   90.00
_cell.angle_gamma   90.00
#
_symmetry.space_group_name_H-M   'P 1'
#
loop_
_entity.id
_entity.type
_entity.pdbx_description
1 polymer ?
#
loop_
_entity_poly.entity_id
_entity_poly.type
_entity_poly.pdbx_seq_one_letter_code
_entity_poly.pdbx_strand_id
1 'polypeptide(L)'
;MGSNVHMLGQKTSLVGRQPVRSLPTANPLPAAPTCIRAVACSASGKRRPVEYVSRQDIVGVLPEGKASGGPAPPPQHSRSGGVPPSVTSAGATRGPQTRGPPAEAVADPAEDDDEEVGEEVGEEGEEEGFGAARAPDWDPWTDPEVVEALKEQEIPILEELTSATHIIVNDGFLPEADARALRGVFDRRFADPRVTHPERFLWDYWHVPDQYTLVRTQAQVYFPEELYNRLEDALLSYGESQLGCRAISPIWMSYYVDGCVQELHCDNPHGPFAFVLSLTKDWEQREFSGGETMILQPGVLNYWRNYEPRKGLELQQLVTRVPAPFNRLTVFDPRFPHGVRQVHGTRDPRKGRLVLHGWFTEPAPFFQGPLEPADAEEALNGGLAPLWDALEGISGLVTGTLIVRVRISGRDGSVSGLEWLADTLVEVPNHDRAAAEALLEGRVLPRLRALVHNEVRDCLTAITFPTVPSGEDSVLTYPIIFE
;
A
#
# COMPACT_ATOMS: atom_id res chain seq x y z
N MET A 1 -38.76 24.66 -10.94
CA MET A 1 -39.90 23.73 -11.12
C MET A 1 -39.40 22.39 -10.61
N GLY A 2 -39.51 22.14 -9.30
CA GLY A 2 -40.61 21.36 -8.68
C GLY A 2 -40.28 19.86 -8.86
N SER A 3 -39.99 19.06 -7.84
CA SER A 3 -40.66 18.99 -6.54
C SER A 3 -39.77 18.32 -5.48
N ASN A 4 -39.76 18.91 -4.28
CA ASN A 4 -39.30 18.32 -3.02
C ASN A 4 -40.45 17.53 -2.37
N VAL A 5 -40.14 16.45 -1.64
CA VAL A 5 -41.00 15.93 -0.57
C VAL A 5 -40.13 15.62 0.65
N HIS A 6 -40.26 16.46 1.68
CA HIS A 6 -39.92 16.16 3.06
C HIS A 6 -41.20 15.74 3.79
N MET A 7 -41.10 14.78 4.71
CA MET A 7 -42.13 14.51 5.72
C MET A 7 -41.48 14.58 7.10
N LEU A 8 -41.99 15.50 7.93
CA LEU A 8 -41.63 15.75 9.31
C LEU A 8 -42.94 16.01 10.06
N GLY A 9 -43.14 15.36 11.20
CA GLY A 9 -44.24 15.61 12.14
C GLY A 9 -44.28 14.47 13.17
N GLN A 10 -44.58 14.66 14.46
CA GLN A 10 -44.98 15.81 15.26
C GLN A 10 -44.68 15.48 16.73
N LYS A 11 -44.51 16.51 17.57
CA LYS A 11 -44.40 16.45 19.03
C LYS A 11 -45.77 16.29 19.70
N THR A 12 -45.82 15.55 20.81
CA THR A 12 -46.77 15.76 21.91
C THR A 12 -46.06 15.60 23.27
N SER A 13 -46.33 16.53 24.18
CA SER A 13 -45.82 16.62 25.55
C SER A 13 -46.87 16.16 26.58
N LEU A 14 -46.44 15.61 27.72
CA LEU A 14 -47.03 15.86 29.06
C LEU A 14 -46.19 15.24 30.21
N VAL A 15 -45.57 16.13 31.01
CA VAL A 15 -45.45 16.20 32.50
C VAL A 15 -45.04 14.98 33.35
N GLY A 16 -43.84 15.08 33.97
CA GLY A 16 -43.68 15.19 35.44
C GLY A 16 -42.98 14.07 36.25
N ARG A 17 -41.73 14.29 36.72
CA ARG A 17 -41.27 14.27 38.15
C ARG A 17 -39.73 14.32 38.31
N GLN A 18 -39.34 15.15 39.29
CA GLN A 18 -38.10 15.46 40.06
C GLN A 18 -36.76 14.64 39.98
N PRO A 19 -35.63 15.22 40.49
CA PRO A 19 -34.30 15.11 39.88
C PRO A 19 -33.36 14.10 40.55
N VAL A 20 -32.44 13.52 39.76
CA VAL A 20 -31.25 12.80 40.25
C VAL A 20 -30.01 13.35 39.53
N ARG A 21 -28.94 13.50 40.31
CA ARG A 21 -27.68 14.20 40.02
C ARG A 21 -27.04 13.82 38.68
N SER A 22 -26.67 14.84 37.90
CA SER A 22 -25.93 14.76 36.64
C SER A 22 -24.43 14.55 36.86
N LEU A 23 -23.87 13.49 36.27
CA LEU A 23 -22.46 13.39 35.89
C LEU A 23 -22.30 13.86 34.43
N PRO A 24 -21.11 14.35 34.01
CA PRO A 24 -20.94 14.98 32.70
C PRO A 24 -21.00 13.94 31.57
N THR A 25 -21.96 14.12 30.67
CA THR A 25 -22.04 13.41 29.39
C THR A 25 -20.94 13.90 28.45
N ALA A 26 -20.04 13.00 28.07
CA ALA A 26 -19.17 13.22 26.92
C ALA A 26 -20.04 13.29 25.65
N ASN A 27 -19.79 14.31 24.82
CA ASN A 27 -20.42 14.41 23.50
C ASN A 27 -19.96 13.22 22.63
N PRO A 28 -20.88 12.47 21.99
CA PRO A 28 -20.47 11.56 20.94
C PRO A 28 -19.98 12.39 19.75
N LEU A 29 -18.76 12.11 19.31
CA LEU A 29 -18.27 12.55 18.00
C LEU A 29 -19.18 11.96 16.91
N PRO A 30 -19.49 12.69 15.84
CA PRO A 30 -20.28 12.15 14.74
C PRO A 30 -19.48 11.02 14.06
N ALA A 31 -20.08 9.84 13.97
CA ALA A 31 -19.57 8.76 13.13
C ALA A 31 -19.51 9.26 11.68
N ALA A 32 -18.33 9.19 11.07
CA ALA A 32 -18.20 9.39 9.63
C ALA A 32 -18.95 8.23 8.92
N PRO A 33 -19.70 8.50 7.83
CA PRO A 33 -20.29 7.42 7.05
C PRO A 33 -19.18 6.61 6.37
N THR A 34 -19.00 5.36 6.79
CA THR A 34 -18.26 4.33 6.05
C THR A 34 -19.12 3.89 4.87
N CYS A 35 -18.57 3.93 3.66
CA CYS A 35 -19.28 3.57 2.43
C CYS A 35 -18.56 2.41 1.74
N ILE A 36 -19.29 1.33 1.47
CA ILE A 36 -18.90 0.41 0.40
C ILE A 36 -19.08 1.18 -0.91
N ARG A 37 -17.98 1.58 -1.54
CA ARG A 37 -18.03 2.19 -2.86
C ARG A 37 -17.86 1.09 -3.90
N ALA A 38 -18.99 0.56 -4.35
CA ALA A 38 -19.03 -0.05 -5.67
C ALA A 38 -18.63 1.03 -6.67
N VAL A 39 -17.66 0.74 -7.55
CA VAL A 39 -17.42 1.63 -8.68
C VAL A 39 -18.65 1.55 -9.54
N ALA A 40 -19.52 2.55 -9.44
CA ALA A 40 -20.66 2.71 -10.32
C ALA A 40 -20.16 2.58 -11.76
N CYS A 41 -20.75 1.65 -12.52
CA CYS A 41 -20.46 1.54 -13.93
C CYS A 41 -20.74 2.92 -14.55
N SER A 42 -19.72 3.46 -15.22
CA SER A 42 -19.87 4.67 -16.02
C SER A 42 -19.11 4.41 -17.30
N ALA A 43 -19.83 3.94 -18.32
CA ALA A 43 -19.34 3.71 -19.68
C ALA A 43 -18.96 5.00 -20.45
N SER A 44 -18.40 6.02 -19.81
CA SER A 44 -17.77 7.13 -20.56
C SER A 44 -16.40 6.67 -21.11
N GLY A 45 -16.47 5.86 -22.17
CA GLY A 45 -15.37 5.22 -22.88
C GLY A 45 -14.48 6.16 -23.71
N LYS A 46 -14.06 7.30 -23.15
CA LYS A 46 -12.98 8.09 -23.74
C LYS A 46 -11.85 8.20 -22.73
N ARG A 47 -10.66 7.70 -23.12
CA ARG A 47 -9.39 8.09 -22.48
C ARG A 47 -9.45 9.60 -22.31
N ARG A 48 -9.56 10.10 -21.07
CA ARG A 48 -9.40 11.54 -20.86
C ARG A 48 -7.95 11.83 -21.22
N PRO A 49 -7.64 12.71 -22.18
CA PRO A 49 -6.30 13.24 -22.26
C PRO A 49 -6.02 13.87 -20.89
N VAL A 50 -4.94 13.45 -20.25
CA VAL A 50 -4.42 14.20 -19.12
C VAL A 50 -3.99 15.54 -19.70
N GLU A 51 -4.77 16.60 -19.46
CA GLU A 51 -4.38 17.95 -19.81
C GLU A 51 -3.18 18.32 -18.94
N TYR A 52 -1.99 18.09 -19.47
CA TYR A 52 -0.77 18.62 -18.89
C TYR A 52 -0.59 20.06 -19.35
N VAL A 53 -0.54 20.98 -18.37
CA VAL A 53 -0.15 22.37 -18.57
C VAL A 53 1.21 22.38 -19.29
N SER A 54 1.24 22.94 -20.49
CA SER A 54 2.44 22.96 -21.32
C SER A 54 3.53 23.81 -20.67
N ARG A 55 4.80 23.54 -21.03
CA ARG A 55 6.01 24.24 -20.58
C ARG A 55 6.06 25.77 -20.81
N GLN A 56 5.00 26.40 -21.33
CA GLN A 56 4.96 27.83 -21.65
C GLN A 56 4.18 28.70 -20.65
N ASP A 57 3.45 28.12 -19.68
CA ASP A 57 2.58 28.91 -18.78
C ASP A 57 3.21 29.25 -17.41
N ILE A 58 4.51 29.03 -17.22
CA ILE A 58 5.25 29.49 -16.03
C ILE A 58 6.08 30.74 -16.38
N VAL A 59 5.41 31.80 -16.85
CA VAL A 59 5.92 33.18 -16.76
C VAL A 59 4.76 34.14 -16.49
N GLY A 60 4.63 34.55 -15.23
CA GLY A 60 4.16 35.90 -14.87
C GLY A 60 2.70 36.08 -14.47
N VAL A 61 2.45 36.15 -13.15
CA VAL A 61 1.52 37.16 -12.58
C VAL A 61 2.10 37.60 -11.22
N LEU A 62 2.77 38.76 -11.19
CA LEU A 62 2.97 39.53 -9.97
C LEU A 62 1.91 40.63 -9.95
N PRO A 63 1.22 40.90 -8.82
CA PRO A 63 0.23 41.95 -8.76
C PRO A 63 0.88 43.33 -8.64
N GLU A 64 0.44 44.26 -9.50
CA GLU A 64 0.78 45.67 -9.46
C GLU A 64 0.22 46.34 -8.19
N GLY A 65 1.08 47.10 -7.50
CA GLY A 65 0.75 47.89 -6.33
C GLY A 65 1.59 49.16 -6.21
N LYS A 66 1.15 50.20 -6.95
CA LYS A 66 1.37 51.66 -6.84
C LYS A 66 2.60 52.24 -6.10
N ALA A 67 3.27 53.10 -6.86
CA ALA A 67 4.39 53.96 -6.54
C ALA A 67 4.15 55.09 -5.51
N SER A 68 5.23 55.51 -4.84
CA SER A 68 5.53 56.93 -4.60
C SER A 68 7.02 57.16 -4.27
N GLY A 69 7.63 58.21 -4.84
CA GLY A 69 8.75 58.92 -4.21
C GLY A 69 10.13 58.93 -4.90
N GLY A 70 10.33 59.85 -5.86
CA GLY A 70 11.44 60.83 -5.94
C GLY A 70 12.94 60.41 -6.04
N PRO A 71 13.78 61.10 -6.85
CA PRO A 71 15.11 60.61 -7.26
C PRO A 71 16.29 61.23 -6.48
N ALA A 72 17.40 60.47 -6.34
CA ALA A 72 18.76 60.98 -6.03
C ALA A 72 19.84 59.90 -6.34
N PRO A 73 21.14 60.24 -6.47
CA PRO A 73 22.00 59.91 -7.63
C PRO A 73 23.00 58.75 -7.39
N PRO A 74 23.77 58.32 -8.43
CA PRO A 74 24.66 57.16 -8.31
C PRO A 74 26.02 57.56 -7.72
N PRO A 75 26.69 56.67 -6.97
CA PRO A 75 28.11 56.80 -6.74
C PRO A 75 28.93 55.96 -7.72
N GLN A 76 30.07 56.55 -8.02
CA GLN A 76 31.05 56.21 -9.05
C GLN A 76 31.99 55.07 -8.62
N HIS A 77 32.71 54.58 -9.63
CA HIS A 77 33.87 53.68 -9.56
C HIS A 77 34.84 53.89 -8.39
N SER A 78 35.41 52.79 -7.90
CA SER A 78 36.85 52.72 -7.61
C SER A 78 37.38 51.29 -7.67
N ARG A 79 38.41 51.11 -8.51
CA ARG A 79 39.33 49.96 -8.54
C ARG A 79 40.35 50.07 -7.41
N SER A 80 40.69 48.94 -6.77
CA SER A 80 42.00 48.59 -6.18
C SER A 80 41.85 47.18 -5.59
N GLY A 81 42.62 46.14 -5.92
CA GLY A 81 44.06 46.09 -6.08
C GLY A 81 44.70 45.77 -4.72
N GLY A 82 44.97 44.48 -4.43
CA GLY A 82 45.63 44.08 -3.18
C GLY A 82 45.67 42.56 -2.90
N VAL A 83 46.65 41.88 -3.46
CA VAL A 83 47.32 40.64 -2.99
C VAL A 83 48.53 41.10 -2.11
N PRO A 84 49.25 40.36 -1.22
CA PRO A 84 49.28 38.94 -0.73
C PRO A 84 49.37 38.89 0.85
N PRO A 85 49.99 37.90 1.58
CA PRO A 85 50.59 36.60 1.23
C PRO A 85 50.20 35.37 2.08
N SER A 86 50.51 34.23 1.44
CA SER A 86 50.84 32.91 1.97
C SER A 86 51.90 32.92 3.08
N VAL A 87 51.70 32.10 4.11
CA VAL A 87 52.76 31.65 5.03
C VAL A 87 52.80 30.12 5.03
N THR A 88 53.94 29.61 4.58
CA THR A 88 54.44 28.25 4.78
C THR A 88 55.30 28.21 6.04
N SER A 89 55.18 27.18 6.88
CA SER A 89 56.31 26.66 7.66
C SER A 89 56.10 25.20 8.06
N ALA A 90 57.14 24.42 7.78
CA ALA A 90 57.30 23.00 8.08
C ALA A 90 58.05 22.76 9.40
N GLY A 91 58.04 21.50 9.88
CA GLY A 91 59.00 20.94 10.86
C GLY A 91 58.29 20.07 11.92
N ALA A 92 58.29 18.73 11.83
CA ALA A 92 59.32 17.79 12.36
C ALA A 92 59.37 17.80 13.91
N THR A 93 59.34 16.71 14.71
CA THR A 93 59.70 15.29 14.56
C THR A 93 59.45 14.54 15.89
N ARG A 94 59.37 13.18 15.82
CA ARG A 94 59.66 12.14 16.85
C ARG A 94 58.60 11.76 17.93
N GLY A 95 58.14 10.51 17.87
CA GLY A 95 57.66 9.69 19.02
C GLY A 95 58.83 9.03 19.79
N PRO A 96 58.71 7.86 20.47
CA PRO A 96 57.54 7.01 20.76
C PRO A 96 57.44 6.57 22.26
N GLN A 97 56.45 5.75 22.63
CA GLN A 97 56.46 4.61 23.62
C GLN A 97 55.03 4.34 24.15
N THR A 98 54.36 3.27 23.71
CA THR A 98 54.23 1.93 24.34
C THR A 98 53.73 1.91 25.79
N ARG A 99 52.54 1.33 26.01
CA ARG A 99 52.31 0.19 26.93
C ARG A 99 50.90 -0.37 26.77
N GLY A 100 50.84 -1.67 26.47
CA GLY A 100 49.65 -2.51 26.53
C GLY A 100 49.41 -3.10 27.93
N PRO A 101 48.50 -4.07 28.06
CA PRO A 101 47.51 -4.20 29.14
C PRO A 101 47.94 -5.17 30.26
N PRO A 102 47.03 -5.52 31.17
CA PRO A 102 46.86 -6.94 31.43
C PRO A 102 45.40 -7.42 31.47
N ALA A 103 45.26 -8.68 31.04
CA ALA A 103 44.18 -9.60 31.32
C ALA A 103 44.52 -10.45 32.56
N GLU A 104 43.51 -11.06 33.20
CA GLU A 104 43.51 -12.30 34.02
C GLU A 104 42.19 -12.31 34.84
N ALA A 105 41.51 -13.41 35.17
CA ALA A 105 41.62 -14.83 34.87
C ALA A 105 40.29 -15.51 35.26
N VAL A 106 40.03 -16.67 34.67
CA VAL A 106 38.95 -17.63 34.98
C VAL A 106 39.44 -18.59 36.08
N ALA A 107 38.57 -18.98 37.01
CA ALA A 107 38.62 -20.27 37.71
C ALA A 107 37.25 -20.64 38.29
N ASP A 108 36.97 -21.93 38.26
CA ASP A 108 35.68 -22.64 38.39
C ASP A 108 35.69 -23.49 39.71
N PRO A 109 34.84 -24.52 39.91
CA PRO A 109 33.69 -24.58 40.83
C PRO A 109 33.94 -25.36 42.14
N ALA A 110 32.93 -25.43 43.03
CA ALA A 110 32.89 -26.39 44.13
C ALA A 110 31.45 -26.91 44.38
N GLU A 111 31.38 -28.20 44.67
CA GLU A 111 30.24 -29.11 44.84
C GLU A 111 29.66 -29.10 46.27
N ASP A 112 28.59 -29.90 46.43
CA ASP A 112 27.98 -30.44 47.66
C ASP A 112 27.11 -29.46 48.48
N ASP A 113 25.88 -29.77 48.92
CA ASP A 113 25.39 -30.98 49.57
C ASP A 113 23.83 -31.01 49.61
N ASP A 114 23.29 -32.22 49.76
CA ASP A 114 21.89 -32.60 49.97
C ASP A 114 21.26 -32.01 51.25
N GLU A 115 19.94 -31.73 51.22
CA GLU A 115 19.03 -32.09 52.33
C GLU A 115 17.55 -32.13 51.89
N GLU A 116 16.94 -33.29 52.05
CA GLU A 116 15.52 -33.59 51.90
C GLU A 116 14.66 -33.06 53.08
N VAL A 117 13.35 -33.07 52.81
CA VAL A 117 12.21 -33.33 53.72
C VAL A 117 11.34 -32.11 54.09
N GLY A 118 10.09 -32.19 53.67
CA GLY A 118 8.98 -31.41 54.21
C GLY A 118 7.70 -31.46 53.38
N GLU A 119 7.08 -32.65 53.29
CA GLU A 119 5.66 -32.77 52.90
C GLU A 119 4.79 -31.99 53.89
N GLU A 120 4.00 -31.03 53.42
CA GLU A 120 2.71 -30.72 54.03
C GLU A 120 1.63 -30.58 52.96
N VAL A 121 0.60 -31.40 53.18
CA VAL A 121 -0.62 -31.58 52.43
C VAL A 121 -1.52 -30.36 52.63
N GLY A 122 -1.87 -29.68 51.54
CA GLY A 122 -2.80 -28.54 51.53
C GLY A 122 -3.95 -28.80 50.56
N GLU A 123 -5.09 -29.11 51.17
CA GLU A 123 -6.47 -29.25 50.71
C GLU A 123 -6.88 -28.62 49.37
N GLU A 124 -7.53 -29.46 48.57
CA GLU A 124 -8.72 -29.23 47.73
C GLU A 124 -9.18 -27.76 47.56
N GLY A 125 -8.84 -27.19 46.40
CA GLY A 125 -9.65 -26.18 45.74
C GLY A 125 -10.00 -26.70 44.36
N GLU A 126 -11.25 -27.10 44.16
CA GLU A 126 -11.86 -27.23 42.83
C GLU A 126 -11.88 -25.84 42.19
N GLU A 127 -10.77 -25.45 41.54
CA GLU A 127 -10.80 -24.38 40.55
C GLU A 127 -11.55 -24.92 39.34
N GLU A 128 -12.81 -24.48 39.21
CA GLU A 128 -13.51 -24.46 37.93
C GLU A 128 -12.54 -23.98 36.86
N GLY A 129 -12.25 -24.85 35.89
CA GLY A 129 -11.21 -24.66 34.90
C GLY A 129 -11.30 -23.30 34.24
N PHE A 130 -10.44 -22.37 34.66
CA PHE A 130 -10.05 -21.24 33.85
C PHE A 130 -9.49 -21.83 32.56
N GLY A 131 -10.26 -21.67 31.48
CA GLY A 131 -9.99 -22.26 30.17
C GLY A 131 -8.50 -22.20 29.85
N ALA A 132 -7.92 -23.36 29.56
CA ALA A 132 -6.53 -23.49 29.17
C ALA A 132 -6.20 -22.36 28.19
N ALA A 133 -5.18 -21.57 28.52
CA ALA A 133 -4.75 -20.45 27.70
C ALA A 133 -4.58 -20.95 26.27
N ARG A 134 -5.51 -20.55 25.39
CA ARG A 134 -5.54 -20.92 23.98
C ARG A 134 -4.21 -20.51 23.34
N ALA A 135 -3.70 -21.35 22.44
CA ALA A 135 -2.38 -21.17 21.85
C ALA A 135 -2.24 -19.82 21.10
N PRO A 136 -1.02 -19.28 20.90
CA PRO A 136 -0.83 -17.99 20.22
C PRO A 136 -1.24 -17.98 18.74
N ASP A 137 -1.35 -19.15 18.12
CA ASP A 137 -1.87 -19.40 16.78
C ASP A 137 -3.34 -19.84 16.80
N TRP A 138 -4.01 -19.70 17.95
CA TRP A 138 -5.39 -20.11 18.11
C TRP A 138 -6.28 -19.29 17.20
N ASP A 139 -6.78 -20.00 16.21
CA ASP A 139 -7.74 -19.50 15.27
C ASP A 139 -9.11 -20.10 15.63
N PRO A 140 -10.09 -19.28 16.06
CA PRO A 140 -11.41 -19.77 16.43
C PRO A 140 -12.06 -20.59 15.33
N TRP A 141 -11.68 -20.37 14.07
CA TRP A 141 -12.27 -21.04 12.92
C TRP A 141 -11.69 -22.42 12.63
N THR A 142 -10.58 -22.78 13.28
CA THR A 142 -9.98 -24.11 13.24
C THR A 142 -10.01 -24.83 14.58
N ASP A 143 -10.49 -24.17 15.64
CA ASP A 143 -10.77 -24.81 16.93
C ASP A 143 -11.91 -25.84 16.79
N PRO A 144 -11.67 -27.12 17.07
CA PRO A 144 -12.69 -28.16 17.01
C PRO A 144 -13.96 -27.84 17.83
N GLU A 145 -13.82 -27.21 19.01
CA GLU A 145 -14.95 -26.87 19.88
C GLU A 145 -15.85 -25.80 19.24
N VAL A 146 -15.23 -24.79 18.63
CA VAL A 146 -15.96 -23.73 17.92
C VAL A 146 -16.62 -24.28 16.65
N VAL A 147 -15.90 -25.14 15.91
CA VAL A 147 -16.42 -25.80 14.71
C VAL A 147 -17.63 -26.68 15.01
N GLU A 148 -17.61 -27.45 16.10
CA GLU A 148 -18.77 -28.25 16.51
C GLU A 148 -19.94 -27.36 16.97
N ALA A 149 -19.68 -26.30 17.75
CA ALA A 149 -20.71 -25.36 18.18
C ALA A 149 -21.40 -24.64 17.00
N LEU A 150 -20.66 -24.37 15.92
CA LEU A 150 -21.20 -23.83 14.67
C LEU A 150 -22.11 -24.82 13.95
N LYS A 151 -21.69 -26.09 13.87
CA LYS A 151 -22.51 -27.17 13.28
C LYS A 151 -23.82 -27.37 14.05
N GLU A 152 -23.78 -27.33 15.38
CA GLU A 152 -24.97 -27.44 16.24
C GLU A 152 -25.99 -26.32 15.98
N GLN A 153 -25.51 -25.13 15.60
CA GLN A 153 -26.35 -23.97 15.28
C GLN A 153 -26.72 -23.87 13.80
N GLU A 154 -26.35 -24.87 12.98
CA GLU A 154 -26.54 -24.88 11.52
C GLU A 154 -25.91 -23.65 10.83
N ILE A 155 -24.87 -23.06 11.43
CA ILE A 155 -24.15 -21.92 10.86
C ILE A 155 -23.11 -22.45 9.87
N PRO A 156 -23.14 -22.05 8.59
CA PRO A 156 -22.20 -22.53 7.60
C PRO A 156 -20.78 -22.03 7.89
N ILE A 157 -19.81 -22.94 7.84
CA ILE A 157 -18.39 -22.59 7.85
C ILE A 157 -17.99 -22.24 6.42
N LEU A 158 -17.74 -20.96 6.19
CA LEU A 158 -17.34 -20.47 4.86
C LEU A 158 -15.83 -20.62 4.68
N GLU A 159 -15.44 -21.17 3.53
CA GLU A 159 -14.04 -21.27 3.13
C GLU A 159 -13.56 -19.96 2.50
N GLU A 160 -12.32 -19.57 2.81
CA GLU A 160 -11.65 -18.50 2.09
C GLU A 160 -11.26 -18.97 0.68
N LEU A 161 -11.86 -18.37 -0.34
CA LEU A 161 -11.62 -18.75 -1.74
C LEU A 161 -10.29 -18.24 -2.30
N THR A 162 -9.63 -17.31 -1.60
CA THR A 162 -8.31 -16.76 -1.94
C THR A 162 -7.56 -16.31 -0.68
N SER A 163 -6.23 -16.29 -0.77
CA SER A 163 -5.35 -15.74 0.26
C SER A 163 -5.13 -14.25 0.06
N ALA A 164 -5.08 -13.51 1.16
CA ALA A 164 -4.75 -12.09 1.13
C ALA A 164 -3.36 -11.90 0.52
N THR A 165 -3.30 -11.09 -0.54
CA THR A 165 -2.12 -10.81 -1.36
C THR A 165 -1.89 -9.31 -1.40
N HIS A 166 -1.12 -8.80 -0.43
CA HIS A 166 -0.77 -7.38 -0.33
C HIS A 166 0.46 -7.00 -1.17
N ILE A 167 1.14 -7.99 -1.76
CA ILE A 167 2.33 -7.82 -2.61
C ILE A 167 2.22 -8.78 -3.79
N ILE A 168 2.28 -8.23 -5.01
CA ILE A 168 2.29 -8.96 -6.27
C ILE A 168 3.62 -8.65 -6.96
N VAL A 169 4.29 -9.69 -7.45
CA VAL A 169 5.57 -9.57 -8.16
C VAL A 169 5.43 -10.15 -9.56
N ASN A 170 5.82 -9.37 -10.56
CA ASN A 170 5.87 -9.78 -11.95
C ASN A 170 7.28 -9.56 -12.51
N ASP A 171 8.01 -10.65 -12.70
CA ASP A 171 9.34 -10.65 -13.31
C ASP A 171 9.25 -10.62 -14.83
N GLY A 172 10.14 -9.86 -15.47
CA GLY A 172 10.12 -9.74 -16.93
C GLY A 172 8.92 -8.94 -17.43
N PHE A 173 8.47 -7.95 -16.64
CA PHE A 173 7.22 -7.23 -16.87
C PHE A 173 7.12 -6.61 -18.27
N LEU A 174 8.13 -5.83 -18.66
CA LEU A 174 8.18 -5.26 -20.02
C LEU A 174 8.81 -6.26 -21.00
N PRO A 175 8.50 -6.13 -22.31
CA PRO A 175 9.34 -6.73 -23.34
C PRO A 175 10.81 -6.38 -23.09
N GLU A 176 11.69 -7.38 -23.15
CA GLU A 176 13.09 -7.23 -22.73
C GLU A 176 13.80 -6.08 -23.47
N ALA A 177 13.49 -5.91 -24.76
CA ALA A 177 14.03 -4.82 -25.58
C ALA A 177 13.65 -3.43 -25.04
N ASP A 178 12.41 -3.25 -24.57
CA ASP A 178 11.93 -1.98 -24.03
C ASP A 178 12.55 -1.68 -22.66
N ALA A 179 12.60 -2.66 -21.76
CA ALA A 179 13.29 -2.52 -20.48
C ALA A 179 14.76 -2.13 -20.67
N ARG A 180 15.46 -2.80 -21.60
CA ARG A 180 16.86 -2.49 -21.94
C ARG A 180 17.01 -1.10 -22.57
N ALA A 181 16.05 -0.68 -23.40
CA ALA A 181 16.05 0.64 -24.00
C ALA A 181 15.90 1.75 -22.95
N LEU A 182 14.94 1.63 -22.03
CA LEU A 182 14.74 2.55 -20.91
C LEU A 182 16.02 2.64 -20.05
N ARG A 183 16.55 1.50 -19.63
CA ARG A 183 17.79 1.47 -18.84
C ARG A 183 18.98 2.06 -19.62
N GLY A 184 19.07 1.79 -20.92
CA GLY A 184 20.11 2.34 -21.79
C GLY A 184 20.09 3.85 -21.90
N VAL A 185 18.91 4.50 -21.86
CA VAL A 185 18.81 5.97 -21.80
C VAL A 185 19.50 6.49 -20.54
N PHE A 186 19.24 5.86 -19.39
CA PHE A 186 19.87 6.24 -18.13
C PHE A 186 21.39 6.05 -18.18
N ASP A 187 21.87 4.89 -18.60
CA ASP A 187 23.30 4.60 -18.64
C ASP A 187 24.08 5.55 -19.56
N ARG A 188 23.55 5.82 -20.76
CA ARG A 188 24.20 6.73 -21.73
C ARG A 188 24.32 8.14 -21.17
N ARG A 189 23.27 8.65 -20.53
CA ARG A 189 23.26 10.01 -19.97
C ARG A 189 24.20 10.18 -18.78
N PHE A 190 24.44 9.11 -18.02
CA PHE A 190 25.41 9.10 -16.92
C PHE A 190 26.80 8.58 -17.31
N ALA A 191 27.04 8.20 -18.57
CA ALA A 191 28.27 7.54 -19.01
C ALA A 191 29.53 8.40 -18.81
N ASP A 192 29.47 9.69 -19.18
CA ASP A 192 30.57 10.64 -18.97
C ASP A 192 30.14 11.77 -18.02
N PRO A 193 30.58 11.75 -16.74
CA PRO A 193 30.21 12.76 -15.76
C PRO A 193 30.71 14.17 -16.09
N ARG A 194 31.64 14.34 -17.05
CA ARG A 194 32.20 15.65 -17.44
C ARG A 194 31.42 16.34 -18.55
N VAL A 195 30.51 15.63 -19.23
CA VAL A 195 29.70 16.20 -20.31
C VAL A 195 28.37 16.71 -19.74
N THR A 196 28.08 17.98 -19.98
CA THR A 196 26.82 18.62 -19.61
C THR A 196 25.78 18.47 -20.72
N HIS A 197 24.57 18.07 -20.35
CA HIS A 197 23.38 18.07 -21.20
C HIS A 197 22.16 18.44 -20.34
N PRO A 198 21.09 19.00 -20.93
CA PRO A 198 19.92 19.47 -20.17
C PRO A 198 19.33 18.42 -19.23
N GLU A 199 19.38 17.14 -19.61
CA GLU A 199 18.79 16.06 -18.83
C GLU A 199 19.54 15.71 -17.54
N ARG A 200 20.78 16.19 -17.37
CA ARG A 200 21.46 16.12 -16.07
C ARG A 200 20.79 17.00 -15.01
N PHE A 201 20.12 18.06 -15.44
CA PHE A 201 19.50 19.05 -14.55
C PHE A 201 18.02 18.77 -14.27
N LEU A 202 17.48 17.66 -14.78
CA LEU A 202 16.11 17.21 -14.50
C LEU A 202 15.97 16.50 -13.14
N TRP A 203 17.10 16.22 -12.49
CA TRP A 203 17.15 15.43 -11.27
C TRP A 203 17.11 16.31 -10.03
N ASP A 204 16.15 16.02 -9.17
CA ASP A 204 15.92 16.70 -7.91
C ASP A 204 16.47 15.85 -6.76
N TYR A 205 17.40 16.42 -5.98
CA TYR A 205 17.86 15.81 -4.73
C TYR A 205 16.82 16.08 -3.65
N TRP A 206 16.02 15.06 -3.37
CA TRP A 206 14.87 15.16 -2.50
C TRP A 206 15.22 14.58 -1.14
N HIS A 207 15.51 15.48 -0.19
CA HIS A 207 15.81 15.15 1.19
C HIS A 207 14.81 15.81 2.13
N VAL A 208 14.08 14.99 2.87
CA VAL A 208 13.30 15.41 4.03
C VAL A 208 13.79 14.61 5.22
N PRO A 209 14.30 15.29 6.28
CA PRO A 209 14.76 14.63 7.48
C PRO A 209 13.74 13.63 8.02
N ASP A 210 14.22 12.47 8.45
CA ASP A 210 13.43 11.38 9.04
C ASP A 210 12.32 10.80 8.14
N GLN A 211 12.35 11.10 6.83
CA GLN A 211 11.38 10.56 5.87
C GLN A 211 12.07 9.94 4.67
N TYR A 212 12.90 10.69 3.95
CA TYR A 212 13.51 10.16 2.74
C TYR A 212 14.71 10.98 2.27
N THR A 213 15.61 10.27 1.60
CA THR A 213 16.74 10.83 0.86
C THR A 213 16.86 10.06 -0.44
N LEU A 214 16.57 10.70 -1.57
CA LEU A 214 16.73 10.08 -2.89
C LEU A 214 16.94 11.14 -3.96
N VAL A 215 17.30 10.69 -5.17
CA VAL A 215 17.34 11.54 -6.35
C VAL A 215 16.23 11.12 -7.29
N ARG A 216 15.37 12.06 -7.70
CA ARG A 216 14.16 11.76 -8.49
C ARG A 216 13.93 12.71 -9.65
N THR A 217 13.13 12.27 -10.60
CA THR A 217 12.62 13.07 -11.73
C THR A 217 11.33 12.45 -12.26
N GLN A 218 10.57 13.18 -13.08
CA GLN A 218 9.41 12.59 -13.77
C GLN A 218 9.88 11.81 -15.00
N ALA A 219 9.35 10.60 -15.19
CA ALA A 219 9.77 9.72 -16.28
C ALA A 219 9.44 10.32 -17.66
N GLN A 220 8.30 11.00 -17.80
CA GLN A 220 7.83 11.62 -19.05
C GLN A 220 8.79 12.66 -19.60
N VAL A 221 9.35 13.52 -18.74
CA VAL A 221 10.30 14.56 -19.18
C VAL A 221 11.71 14.02 -19.39
N TYR A 222 11.99 12.82 -18.87
CA TYR A 222 13.28 12.18 -18.98
C TYR A 222 13.37 11.32 -20.24
N PHE A 223 12.47 10.35 -20.43
CA PHE A 223 12.59 9.41 -21.55
C PHE A 223 12.16 10.04 -22.89
N PRO A 224 12.71 9.55 -24.01
CA PRO A 224 12.12 9.81 -25.32
C PRO A 224 10.63 9.43 -25.32
N GLU A 225 9.81 10.26 -25.95
CA GLU A 225 8.34 10.12 -25.95
C GLU A 225 7.88 8.72 -26.34
N GLU A 226 8.42 8.14 -27.41
CA GLU A 226 8.07 6.79 -27.85
C GLU A 226 8.36 5.71 -26.80
N LEU A 227 9.44 5.85 -26.01
CA LEU A 227 9.77 4.91 -24.94
C LEU A 227 8.88 5.11 -23.72
N TYR A 228 8.55 6.36 -23.40
CA TYR A 228 7.61 6.68 -22.32
C TYR A 228 6.22 6.12 -22.63
N ASN A 229 5.71 6.35 -23.85
CA ASN A 229 4.38 5.88 -24.24
C ASN A 229 4.27 4.35 -24.16
N ARG A 230 5.30 3.61 -24.57
CA ARG A 230 5.31 2.13 -24.43
C ARG A 230 5.33 1.67 -22.97
N LEU A 231 6.07 2.37 -22.11
CA LEU A 231 6.06 2.11 -20.67
C LEU A 231 4.68 2.38 -20.06
N GLU A 232 4.08 3.52 -20.39
CA GLU A 232 2.77 3.94 -19.91
C GLU A 232 1.66 2.99 -20.40
N ASP A 233 1.64 2.65 -21.68
CA ASP A 233 0.69 1.69 -22.26
C ASP A 233 0.79 0.31 -21.60
N ALA A 234 2.01 -0.18 -21.32
CA ALA A 234 2.22 -1.46 -20.65
C ALA A 234 1.68 -1.45 -19.21
N LEU A 235 1.93 -0.37 -18.46
CA LEU A 235 1.39 -0.20 -17.12
C LEU A 235 -0.14 -0.08 -17.15
N LEU A 236 -0.71 0.76 -18.02
CA LEU A 236 -2.16 0.91 -18.16
C LEU A 236 -2.84 -0.41 -18.53
N SER A 237 -2.30 -1.15 -19.50
CA SER A 237 -2.84 -2.45 -19.89
C SER A 237 -2.79 -3.48 -18.76
N TYR A 238 -1.72 -3.47 -17.96
CA TYR A 238 -1.63 -4.30 -16.75
C TYR A 238 -2.64 -3.86 -15.68
N GLY A 239 -2.76 -2.56 -15.42
CA GLY A 239 -3.71 -1.98 -14.48
C GLY A 239 -5.15 -2.38 -14.83
N GLU A 240 -5.54 -2.25 -16.10
CA GLU A 240 -6.87 -2.60 -16.59
C GLU A 240 -7.14 -4.10 -16.47
N SER A 241 -6.22 -4.94 -16.96
CA SER A 241 -6.45 -6.39 -17.08
C SER A 241 -6.22 -7.19 -15.80
N GLN A 242 -5.36 -6.71 -14.89
CA GLN A 242 -4.98 -7.44 -13.67
C GLN A 242 -5.49 -6.77 -12.39
N LEU A 243 -5.67 -5.44 -12.38
CA LEU A 243 -5.97 -4.68 -11.17
C LEU A 243 -7.30 -3.92 -11.24
N GLY A 244 -8.02 -3.99 -12.36
CA GLY A 244 -9.26 -3.24 -12.58
C GLY A 244 -9.09 -1.71 -12.43
N CYS A 245 -7.91 -1.16 -12.75
CA CYS A 245 -7.60 0.26 -12.64
C CYS A 245 -7.43 0.88 -14.02
N ARG A 246 -8.14 1.97 -14.31
CA ARG A 246 -8.17 2.59 -15.66
C ARG A 246 -7.19 3.73 -15.84
N ALA A 247 -6.53 4.16 -14.77
CA ALA A 247 -5.54 5.22 -14.82
C ALA A 247 -4.32 4.85 -13.98
N ILE A 248 -3.25 5.61 -14.19
CA ILE A 248 -2.07 5.62 -13.34
C ILE A 248 -1.73 7.06 -12.99
N SER A 249 -1.09 7.26 -11.85
CA SER A 249 -0.47 8.54 -11.51
C SER A 249 0.67 8.87 -12.50
N PRO A 250 1.17 10.12 -12.53
CA PRO A 250 2.44 10.41 -13.18
C PRO A 250 3.54 9.45 -12.69
N ILE A 251 4.32 8.91 -13.63
CA ILE A 251 5.38 7.96 -13.33
C ILE A 251 6.62 8.73 -12.88
N TRP A 252 7.03 8.51 -11.64
CA TRP A 252 8.29 9.03 -11.11
C TRP A 252 9.41 8.04 -11.36
N MET A 253 10.61 8.55 -11.59
CA MET A 253 11.82 7.76 -11.68
C MET A 253 12.78 8.22 -10.58
N SER A 254 13.32 7.26 -9.84
CA SER A 254 14.24 7.51 -8.72
C SER A 254 15.46 6.62 -8.82
N TYR A 255 16.63 7.17 -8.48
CA TYR A 255 17.81 6.35 -8.20
C TYR A 255 18.33 6.56 -6.79
N TYR A 256 18.92 5.50 -6.25
CA TYR A 256 19.43 5.42 -4.89
C TYR A 256 20.91 5.01 -4.95
N VAL A 257 21.73 5.85 -4.35
CA VAL A 257 23.18 5.65 -4.13
C VAL A 257 23.44 5.64 -2.62
N ASP A 258 24.69 5.47 -2.22
CA ASP A 258 25.17 5.51 -0.83
C ASP A 258 24.50 6.63 -0.02
N GLY A 259 23.83 6.25 1.07
CA GLY A 259 23.10 7.12 1.98
C GLY A 259 21.62 7.32 1.65
N CYS A 260 21.17 7.00 0.43
CA CYS A 260 19.75 7.14 0.04
C CYS A 260 18.86 6.14 0.79
N VAL A 261 17.67 6.57 1.20
CA VAL A 261 16.72 5.83 2.03
C VAL A 261 15.30 6.35 1.80
N GLN A 262 14.30 5.51 2.04
CA GLN A 262 12.94 5.97 2.35
C GLN A 262 12.51 5.26 3.64
N GLU A 263 12.27 6.04 4.68
CA GLU A 263 11.73 5.55 5.94
C GLU A 263 10.31 5.01 5.74
N LEU A 264 9.82 4.22 6.70
CA LEU A 264 8.47 3.68 6.63
C LEU A 264 7.43 4.80 6.63
N HIS A 265 6.56 4.81 5.63
CA HIS A 265 5.44 5.74 5.47
C HIS A 265 4.24 5.02 4.86
N CYS A 266 3.06 5.62 5.01
CA CYS A 266 1.90 5.27 4.21
C CYS A 266 1.65 6.42 3.24
N ASP A 267 1.35 6.10 2.00
CA ASP A 267 0.84 7.11 1.09
C ASP A 267 -0.61 7.42 1.48
N ASN A 268 -0.98 8.71 1.57
CA ASN A 268 -2.40 9.07 1.51
C ASN A 268 -2.95 8.49 0.20
N PRO A 269 -4.11 7.82 0.18
CA PRO A 269 -4.43 6.88 -0.90
C PRO A 269 -4.56 7.60 -2.23
N HIS A 270 -3.48 7.54 -3.02
CA HIS A 270 -3.45 8.01 -4.41
C HIS A 270 -4.15 7.01 -5.34
N GLY A 271 -4.31 5.76 -4.90
CA GLY A 271 -5.05 4.68 -5.55
C GLY A 271 -4.96 3.37 -4.75
N PRO A 272 -5.68 2.30 -5.18
CA PRO A 272 -5.72 1.02 -4.46
C PRO A 272 -4.40 0.23 -4.51
N PHE A 273 -3.52 0.53 -5.47
CA PHE A 273 -2.25 -0.18 -5.63
C PHE A 273 -1.11 0.80 -5.94
N ALA A 274 -0.03 0.72 -5.16
CA ALA A 274 1.24 1.34 -5.52
C ALA A 274 2.08 0.36 -6.36
N PHE A 275 2.97 0.89 -7.20
CA PHE A 275 3.89 0.08 -7.97
C PHE A 275 5.33 0.61 -7.96
N VAL A 276 6.26 -0.33 -8.09
CA VAL A 276 7.69 -0.10 -8.32
C VAL A 276 8.16 -1.02 -9.44
N LEU A 277 8.54 -0.46 -10.58
CA LEU A 277 9.19 -1.16 -11.68
C LEU A 277 10.71 -0.92 -11.63
N SER A 278 11.50 -1.98 -11.49
CA SER A 278 12.95 -1.87 -11.37
C SER A 278 13.67 -1.89 -12.72
N LEU A 279 14.60 -0.95 -12.89
CA LEU A 279 15.61 -0.95 -13.94
C LEU A 279 17.02 -1.20 -13.37
N THR A 280 17.11 -1.70 -12.14
CA THR A 280 18.39 -2.00 -11.48
C THR A 280 19.04 -3.21 -12.14
N LYS A 281 20.28 -3.06 -12.60
CA LYS A 281 21.03 -4.15 -13.23
C LYS A 281 21.68 -5.03 -12.19
N ASP A 282 21.90 -6.29 -12.57
CA ASP A 282 22.80 -7.22 -11.88
C ASP A 282 22.52 -7.28 -10.38
N TRP A 283 21.24 -7.36 -9.98
CA TRP A 283 20.82 -7.24 -8.58
C TRP A 283 21.56 -8.19 -7.64
N GLU A 284 21.85 -9.41 -8.09
CA GLU A 284 22.62 -10.39 -7.32
C GLU A 284 24.13 -10.06 -7.26
N GLN A 285 24.67 -9.35 -8.24
CA GLN A 285 26.08 -8.92 -8.31
C GLN A 285 26.27 -7.42 -8.08
N ARG A 286 25.28 -6.75 -7.49
CA ARG A 286 25.26 -5.30 -7.33
C ARG A 286 26.38 -4.82 -6.41
N GLU A 287 26.88 -3.61 -6.68
CA GLU A 287 27.96 -2.99 -5.90
C GLU A 287 27.48 -2.25 -4.64
N PHE A 288 26.26 -2.55 -4.17
CA PHE A 288 25.66 -1.91 -3.01
C PHE A 288 24.88 -2.90 -2.15
N SER A 289 24.70 -2.58 -0.87
CA SER A 289 23.77 -3.29 0.01
C SER A 289 22.54 -2.43 0.30
N GLY A 290 21.45 -3.06 0.73
CA GLY A 290 20.16 -2.38 0.90
C GLY A 290 19.40 -2.18 -0.41
N GLY A 291 18.51 -1.19 -0.43
CA GLY A 291 17.68 -0.86 -1.59
C GLY A 291 16.48 -1.79 -1.81
N GLU A 292 16.24 -2.77 -0.94
CA GLU A 292 14.99 -3.54 -0.97
C GLU A 292 13.81 -2.61 -0.65
N THR A 293 12.68 -2.79 -1.35
CA THR A 293 11.42 -2.19 -0.91
C THR A 293 10.99 -2.92 0.37
N MET A 294 10.75 -2.19 1.44
CA MET A 294 10.27 -2.73 2.71
C MET A 294 8.77 -2.50 2.79
N ILE A 295 8.00 -3.51 3.15
CA ILE A 295 6.54 -3.42 3.36
C ILE A 295 6.25 -4.08 4.69
N LEU A 296 5.57 -3.39 5.61
CA LEU A 296 5.24 -3.91 6.92
C LEU A 296 4.36 -5.16 6.78
N GLN A 297 4.65 -6.20 7.55
CA GLN A 297 3.87 -7.44 7.51
C GLN A 297 2.49 -7.24 8.18
N PRO A 298 1.41 -7.86 7.65
CA PRO A 298 0.07 -7.71 8.23
C PRO A 298 -0.04 -8.07 9.71
N GLY A 299 0.68 -9.10 10.15
CA GLY A 299 0.69 -9.50 11.56
C GLY A 299 1.19 -8.41 12.52
N VAL A 300 2.01 -7.47 12.04
CA VAL A 300 2.53 -6.37 12.86
C VAL A 300 1.45 -5.34 13.17
N LEU A 301 0.50 -5.13 12.24
CA LEU A 301 -0.62 -4.21 12.43
C LEU A 301 -1.58 -4.68 13.53
N ASN A 302 -1.53 -5.96 13.90
CA ASN A 302 -2.26 -6.54 15.02
C ASN A 302 -1.32 -7.27 16.00
N TYR A 303 -0.23 -6.60 16.37
CA TYR A 303 0.87 -7.18 17.15
C TYR A 303 0.42 -7.91 18.43
N TRP A 304 -0.42 -7.27 19.25
CA TRP A 304 -0.79 -7.79 20.57
C TRP A 304 -1.66 -9.04 20.52
N ARG A 305 -2.42 -9.25 19.44
CA ARG A 305 -3.25 -10.44 19.27
C ARG A 305 -2.41 -11.72 19.14
N ASN A 306 -1.22 -11.59 18.56
CA ASN A 306 -0.31 -12.71 18.30
C ASN A 306 1.01 -12.57 19.11
N TYR A 307 1.00 -11.79 20.19
CA TYR A 307 2.19 -11.53 20.98
C TYR A 307 2.63 -12.79 21.73
N GLU A 308 3.89 -13.17 21.51
CA GLU A 308 4.50 -14.31 22.20
C GLU A 308 5.70 -13.82 23.04
N PRO A 309 5.60 -13.79 24.38
CA PRO A 309 6.63 -13.19 25.24
C PRO A 309 7.98 -13.93 25.19
N ARG A 310 8.00 -15.16 24.68
CA ARG A 310 9.21 -15.99 24.55
C ARG A 310 9.89 -15.84 23.18
N LYS A 311 9.28 -15.11 22.24
CA LYS A 311 9.77 -14.96 20.88
C LYS A 311 10.22 -13.53 20.62
N GLY A 312 11.51 -13.37 20.36
CA GLY A 312 12.07 -12.08 19.92
C GLY A 312 11.48 -11.63 18.59
N LEU A 313 11.43 -10.32 18.38
CA LEU A 313 10.92 -9.69 17.17
C LEU A 313 11.98 -8.75 16.58
N GLU A 314 12.52 -9.16 15.43
CA GLU A 314 13.56 -8.46 14.70
C GLU A 314 13.00 -7.83 13.42
N LEU A 315 13.73 -6.87 12.83
CA LEU A 315 13.29 -6.14 11.64
C LEU A 315 12.83 -7.05 10.48
N GLN A 316 13.50 -8.18 10.25
CA GLN A 316 13.13 -9.14 9.19
C GLN A 316 11.80 -9.86 9.43
N GLN A 317 11.30 -9.87 10.67
CA GLN A 317 9.97 -10.36 11.03
C GLN A 317 8.92 -9.25 11.01
N LEU A 318 9.35 -7.98 11.02
CA LEU A 318 8.47 -6.82 10.93
C LEU A 318 8.10 -6.46 9.50
N VAL A 319 9.05 -6.57 8.56
CA VAL A 319 8.87 -6.16 7.17
C VAL A 319 9.16 -7.29 6.20
N THR A 320 8.34 -7.39 5.16
CA THR A 320 8.71 -8.09 3.93
C THR A 320 9.67 -7.22 3.15
N ARG A 321 10.83 -7.78 2.78
CA ARG A 321 11.82 -7.11 1.93
C ARG A 321 11.69 -7.65 0.51
N VAL A 322 11.27 -6.80 -0.42
CA VAL A 322 11.12 -7.15 -1.82
C VAL A 322 12.38 -6.70 -2.58
N PRO A 323 13.18 -7.63 -3.13
CA PRO A 323 14.31 -7.28 -3.96
C PRO A 323 13.84 -6.65 -5.27
N ALA A 324 14.69 -5.83 -5.88
CA ALA A 324 14.36 -5.08 -7.10
C ALA A 324 15.25 -5.50 -8.29
N PRO A 325 15.23 -6.78 -8.72
CA PRO A 325 15.95 -7.22 -9.92
C PRO A 325 15.43 -6.53 -11.17
N PHE A 326 16.25 -6.56 -12.22
CA PHE A 326 15.96 -5.91 -13.49
C PHE A 326 14.62 -6.37 -14.06
N ASN A 327 13.80 -5.42 -14.51
CA ASN A 327 12.50 -5.64 -15.16
C ASN A 327 11.47 -6.37 -14.27
N ARG A 328 11.57 -6.23 -12.94
CA ARG A 328 10.53 -6.64 -12.00
C ARG A 328 9.56 -5.48 -11.75
N LEU A 329 8.27 -5.74 -11.93
CA LEU A 329 7.19 -4.93 -11.38
C LEU A 329 6.78 -5.50 -10.03
N THR A 330 6.89 -4.70 -8.98
CA THR A 330 6.31 -4.97 -7.66
C THR A 330 5.09 -4.09 -7.51
N VAL A 331 3.92 -4.69 -7.29
CA VAL A 331 2.67 -4.00 -6.97
C VAL A 331 2.30 -4.34 -5.54
N PHE A 332 1.83 -3.37 -4.78
CA PHE A 332 1.48 -3.61 -3.38
C PHE A 332 0.38 -2.67 -2.90
N ASP A 333 -0.23 -3.06 -1.80
CA ASP A 333 -1.24 -2.29 -1.10
C ASP A 333 -0.60 -1.11 -0.35
N PRO A 334 -0.86 0.14 -0.77
CA PRO A 334 -0.19 1.33 -0.21
C PRO A 334 -0.66 1.68 1.20
N ARG A 335 -1.72 1.03 1.71
CA ARG A 335 -2.19 1.22 3.09
C ARG A 335 -1.18 0.67 4.10
N PHE A 336 -0.37 -0.30 3.70
CA PHE A 336 0.68 -0.87 4.53
C PHE A 336 1.87 0.09 4.60
N PRO A 337 2.40 0.40 5.81
CA PRO A 337 3.61 1.17 5.93
C PRO A 337 4.75 0.55 5.12
N HIS A 338 5.40 1.33 4.29
CA HIS A 338 6.41 0.86 3.36
C HIS A 338 7.54 1.89 3.18
N GLY A 339 8.66 1.46 2.63
CA GLY A 339 9.85 2.29 2.44
C GLY A 339 10.91 1.59 1.59
N VAL A 340 12.12 2.13 1.60
CA VAL A 340 13.29 1.58 0.89
C VAL A 340 14.44 1.51 1.86
N ARG A 341 14.96 0.31 2.08
CA ARG A 341 16.11 0.09 2.96
C ARG A 341 17.29 0.93 2.48
N GLN A 342 17.97 1.59 3.42
CA GLN A 342 19.08 2.47 3.12
C GLN A 342 20.14 1.78 2.23
N VAL A 343 20.56 2.47 1.18
CA VAL A 343 21.57 1.99 0.24
C VAL A 343 22.97 2.36 0.75
N HIS A 344 23.89 1.40 0.72
CA HIS A 344 25.31 1.61 1.07
C HIS A 344 26.24 1.07 -0.01
N GLY A 345 27.34 1.78 -0.29
CA GLY A 345 28.49 1.24 -1.03
C GLY A 345 28.84 1.97 -2.33
N THR A 346 27.87 2.30 -3.17
CA THR A 346 28.13 2.95 -4.48
C THR A 346 27.67 4.40 -4.52
N ARG A 347 28.50 5.28 -5.09
CA ARG A 347 28.13 6.67 -5.43
C ARG A 347 27.95 6.90 -6.93
N ASP A 348 28.19 5.88 -7.77
CA ASP A 348 27.93 5.95 -9.21
C ASP A 348 26.43 5.66 -9.45
N PRO A 349 25.65 6.62 -9.99
CA PRO A 349 24.23 6.42 -10.27
C PRO A 349 23.95 5.20 -11.16
N ARG A 350 24.86 4.85 -12.09
CA ARG A 350 24.69 3.68 -12.98
C ARG A 350 24.80 2.36 -12.24
N LYS A 351 25.45 2.36 -11.07
CA LYS A 351 25.63 1.18 -10.22
C LYS A 351 24.63 1.13 -9.07
N GLY A 352 23.87 2.20 -8.86
CA GLY A 352 22.84 2.28 -7.82
C GLY A 352 21.54 1.56 -8.19
N ARG A 353 20.58 1.56 -7.26
CA ARG A 353 19.21 1.11 -7.51
C ARG A 353 18.51 2.16 -8.38
N LEU A 354 17.86 1.73 -9.45
CA LEU A 354 17.08 2.59 -10.35
C LEU A 354 15.68 2.00 -10.48
N VAL A 355 14.66 2.80 -10.18
CA VAL A 355 13.26 2.36 -10.26
C VAL A 355 12.35 3.43 -10.84
N LEU A 356 11.23 2.97 -11.39
CA LEU A 356 10.06 3.73 -11.77
C LEU A 356 8.96 3.43 -10.75
N HIS A 357 8.18 4.41 -10.32
CA HIS A 357 7.15 4.23 -9.31
C HIS A 357 5.97 5.19 -9.48
N GLY A 358 4.84 4.80 -8.92
CA GLY A 358 3.57 5.51 -9.00
C GLY A 358 2.44 4.66 -8.42
N TRP A 359 1.20 5.03 -8.74
CA TRP A 359 -0.01 4.34 -8.30
C TRP A 359 -0.89 3.98 -9.48
N PHE A 360 -1.53 2.83 -9.42
CA PHE A 360 -2.72 2.52 -10.22
C PHE A 360 -3.92 3.19 -9.57
N THR A 361 -4.72 3.89 -10.36
CA THR A 361 -5.79 4.78 -9.90
C THR A 361 -7.06 4.55 -10.72
N GLU A 362 -8.16 5.19 -10.30
CA GLU A 362 -9.47 5.09 -10.97
C GLU A 362 -9.89 3.63 -11.19
N PRO A 363 -10.11 2.88 -10.09
CA PRO A 363 -10.66 1.54 -10.19
C PRO A 363 -11.99 1.60 -10.93
N ALA A 364 -12.17 0.76 -11.95
CA ALA A 364 -13.42 0.60 -12.68
C ALA A 364 -13.47 -0.72 -13.46
N PRO A 365 -14.67 -1.24 -13.75
CA PRO A 365 -14.84 -2.42 -14.59
C PRO A 365 -14.12 -2.26 -15.95
N PHE A 366 -13.38 -3.31 -16.34
CA PHE A 366 -12.69 -3.37 -17.62
C PHE A 366 -13.16 -4.58 -18.43
N PHE A 367 -13.60 -4.32 -19.66
CA PHE A 367 -14.19 -5.32 -20.54
C PHE A 367 -13.26 -5.62 -21.71
N GLN A 368 -13.09 -6.91 -22.00
CA GLN A 368 -12.36 -7.40 -23.15
C GLN A 368 -13.18 -8.47 -23.86
N GLY A 369 -13.39 -8.31 -25.16
CA GLY A 369 -14.15 -9.26 -25.97
C GLY A 369 -15.29 -8.58 -26.74
N PRO A 370 -16.17 -9.38 -27.34
CA PRO A 370 -17.29 -8.90 -28.16
C PRO A 370 -18.48 -8.31 -27.38
N LEU A 371 -18.57 -8.51 -26.05
CA LEU A 371 -19.63 -7.94 -25.24
C LEU A 371 -19.43 -6.43 -25.10
N GLU A 372 -20.44 -5.65 -25.49
CA GLU A 372 -20.39 -4.20 -25.40
C GLU A 372 -20.38 -3.74 -23.93
N PRO A 373 -19.53 -2.77 -23.56
CA PRO A 373 -19.44 -2.30 -22.17
C PRO A 373 -20.77 -1.80 -21.58
N ALA A 374 -21.63 -1.19 -22.40
CA ALA A 374 -22.93 -0.68 -21.96
C ALA A 374 -23.90 -1.81 -21.57
N ASP A 375 -23.91 -2.89 -22.36
CA ASP A 375 -24.74 -4.07 -22.11
C ASP A 375 -24.29 -4.80 -20.84
N ALA A 376 -22.99 -4.87 -20.64
CA ALA A 376 -22.42 -5.46 -19.44
C ALA A 376 -22.69 -4.61 -18.19
N GLU A 377 -22.62 -3.29 -18.30
CA GLU A 377 -23.00 -2.35 -17.25
C GLU A 377 -24.47 -2.51 -16.84
N GLU A 378 -25.39 -2.66 -17.81
CA GLU A 378 -26.80 -2.91 -17.51
C GLU A 378 -27.00 -4.22 -16.73
N ALA A 379 -26.34 -5.30 -17.17
CA ALA A 379 -26.40 -6.60 -16.49
C ALA A 379 -25.82 -6.56 -15.07
N LEU A 380 -24.69 -5.87 -14.87
CA LEU A 380 -24.09 -5.68 -13.55
C LEU A 380 -25.01 -4.86 -12.62
N ASN A 381 -25.55 -3.75 -13.10
CA ASN A 381 -26.44 -2.91 -12.31
C ASN A 381 -27.71 -3.67 -11.87
N GLY A 382 -28.24 -4.55 -12.71
CA GLY A 382 -29.39 -5.40 -12.38
C GLY A 382 -29.03 -6.58 -11.45
N GLY A 383 -27.83 -7.16 -11.61
CA GLY A 383 -27.42 -8.39 -10.94
C GLY A 383 -26.71 -8.21 -9.60
N LEU A 384 -26.17 -7.02 -9.31
CA LEU A 384 -25.34 -6.78 -8.12
C LEU A 384 -26.13 -6.29 -6.89
N ALA A 385 -27.42 -5.97 -7.02
CA ALA A 385 -28.22 -5.54 -5.87
C ALA A 385 -28.17 -6.55 -4.69
N PRO A 386 -28.32 -7.88 -4.89
CA PRO A 386 -28.20 -8.85 -3.81
C PRO A 386 -26.83 -8.85 -3.13
N LEU A 387 -25.76 -8.58 -3.87
CA LEU A 387 -24.40 -8.49 -3.31
C LEU A 387 -24.31 -7.31 -2.34
N TRP A 388 -24.86 -6.16 -2.71
CA TRP A 388 -24.81 -4.98 -1.85
C TRP A 388 -25.66 -5.15 -0.60
N ASP A 389 -26.84 -5.77 -0.73
CA ASP A 389 -27.68 -6.11 0.42
C ASP A 389 -26.96 -7.08 1.39
N ALA A 390 -26.24 -8.07 0.85
CA ALA A 390 -25.48 -9.03 1.65
C ALA A 390 -24.26 -8.39 2.35
N LEU A 391 -23.57 -7.47 1.68
CA LEU A 391 -22.36 -6.83 2.20
C LEU A 391 -22.65 -5.61 3.10
N GLU A 392 -23.85 -5.04 3.08
CA GLU A 392 -24.22 -3.86 3.89
C GLU A 392 -23.92 -4.08 5.38
N GLY A 393 -24.26 -5.26 5.90
CA GLY A 393 -24.08 -5.62 7.31
C GLY A 393 -22.63 -5.74 7.78
N ILE A 394 -21.66 -5.80 6.85
CA ILE A 394 -20.22 -5.90 7.16
C ILE A 394 -19.43 -4.69 6.66
N SER A 395 -20.11 -3.69 6.12
CA SER A 395 -19.51 -2.39 5.77
C SER A 395 -18.77 -1.81 6.98
N GLY A 396 -17.51 -1.42 6.80
CA GLY A 396 -16.64 -0.89 7.87
C GLY A 396 -15.97 -1.95 8.75
N LEU A 397 -16.35 -3.24 8.64
CA LEU A 397 -15.65 -4.33 9.32
C LEU A 397 -14.51 -4.91 8.48
N VAL A 398 -14.54 -4.67 7.18
CA VAL A 398 -13.51 -5.06 6.20
C VAL A 398 -13.14 -3.83 5.39
N THR A 399 -11.86 -3.69 5.06
CA THR A 399 -11.34 -2.66 4.15
C THR A 399 -10.37 -3.28 3.15
N GLY A 400 -10.34 -2.78 1.92
CA GLY A 400 -9.40 -3.20 0.89
C GLY A 400 -10.02 -3.30 -0.48
N THR A 401 -9.34 -4.04 -1.35
CA THR A 401 -9.72 -4.17 -2.75
C THR A 401 -9.68 -5.63 -3.15
N LEU A 402 -10.75 -6.07 -3.78
CA LEU A 402 -10.89 -7.40 -4.35
C LEU A 402 -11.08 -7.24 -5.86
N ILE A 403 -10.23 -7.90 -6.65
CA ILE A 403 -10.27 -7.86 -8.10
C ILE A 403 -10.65 -9.25 -8.61
N VAL A 404 -11.78 -9.33 -9.31
CA VAL A 404 -12.31 -10.58 -9.84
C VAL A 404 -12.35 -10.52 -11.36
N ARG A 405 -11.81 -11.54 -12.01
CA ARG A 405 -12.02 -11.78 -13.43
C ARG A 405 -13.21 -12.70 -13.63
N VAL A 406 -14.19 -12.22 -14.38
CA VAL A 406 -15.41 -12.93 -14.77
C VAL A 406 -15.28 -13.35 -16.23
N ARG A 407 -15.38 -14.66 -16.51
CA ARG A 407 -15.47 -15.20 -17.87
C ARG A 407 -16.94 -15.34 -18.24
N ILE A 408 -17.33 -14.77 -19.36
CA ILE A 408 -18.73 -14.66 -19.81
C ILE A 408 -18.87 -15.42 -21.14
N SER A 409 -19.74 -16.40 -21.16
CA SER A 409 -20.06 -17.19 -22.36
C SER A 409 -20.77 -16.33 -23.38
N GLY A 410 -20.21 -16.23 -24.59
CA GLY A 410 -20.84 -15.44 -25.66
C GLY A 410 -22.13 -16.06 -26.20
N ARG A 411 -22.33 -17.36 -25.95
CA ARG A 411 -23.44 -18.15 -26.53
C ARG A 411 -24.73 -18.04 -25.75
N ASP A 412 -24.64 -17.96 -24.43
CA ASP A 412 -25.79 -17.97 -23.52
C ASP A 412 -25.71 -16.89 -22.44
N GLY A 413 -24.63 -16.09 -22.40
CA GLY A 413 -24.47 -15.00 -21.45
C GLY A 413 -24.11 -15.44 -20.04
N SER A 414 -24.00 -16.74 -19.78
CA SER A 414 -23.70 -17.26 -18.45
C SER A 414 -22.26 -16.96 -18.04
N VAL A 415 -22.04 -16.81 -16.73
CA VAL A 415 -20.69 -16.77 -16.17
C VAL A 415 -20.10 -18.18 -16.17
N SER A 416 -19.08 -18.39 -16.98
CA SER A 416 -18.41 -19.69 -17.16
C SER A 416 -17.26 -19.91 -16.18
N GLY A 417 -16.80 -18.86 -15.50
CA GLY A 417 -15.81 -18.99 -14.43
C GLY A 417 -15.41 -17.66 -13.80
N LEU A 418 -14.85 -17.77 -12.60
CA LEU A 418 -14.29 -16.67 -11.83
C LEU A 418 -12.81 -16.93 -11.51
N GLU A 419 -12.01 -15.88 -11.49
CA GLU A 419 -10.59 -15.92 -11.11
C GLU A 419 -10.28 -14.71 -10.22
N TRP A 420 -9.72 -14.95 -9.03
CA TRP A 420 -9.31 -13.90 -8.10
C TRP A 420 -7.93 -13.38 -8.52
N LEU A 421 -7.85 -12.11 -8.94
CA LEU A 421 -6.61 -11.51 -9.46
C LEU A 421 -5.81 -10.78 -8.37
N ALA A 422 -6.51 -10.13 -7.44
CA ALA A 422 -5.92 -9.51 -6.27
C ALA A 422 -6.94 -9.50 -5.12
N ASP A 423 -6.47 -9.78 -3.91
CA ASP A 423 -7.24 -9.71 -2.66
C ASP A 423 -6.40 -8.97 -1.64
N THR A 424 -6.73 -7.71 -1.35
CA THR A 424 -6.08 -6.93 -0.29
C THR A 424 -6.97 -6.78 0.95
N LEU A 425 -8.06 -7.54 1.05
CA LEU A 425 -9.02 -7.37 2.13
C LEU A 425 -8.37 -7.65 3.48
N VAL A 426 -8.54 -6.70 4.40
CA VAL A 426 -8.15 -6.82 5.80
C VAL A 426 -9.35 -6.50 6.68
N GLU A 427 -9.49 -7.28 7.76
CA GLU A 427 -10.46 -6.97 8.81
C GLU A 427 -9.96 -5.74 9.59
N VAL A 428 -10.85 -4.78 9.84
CA VAL A 428 -10.50 -3.55 10.56
C VAL A 428 -10.32 -3.89 12.05
N PRO A 429 -9.10 -3.74 12.63
CA PRO A 429 -8.89 -3.99 14.05
C PRO A 429 -9.66 -2.96 14.89
N ASN A 430 -10.24 -3.39 16.02
CA ASN A 430 -10.91 -2.53 17.01
C ASN A 430 -12.14 -1.74 16.52
N HIS A 431 -12.98 -2.30 15.63
CA HIS A 431 -14.40 -1.92 15.60
C HIS A 431 -15.11 -2.45 16.85
N ASP A 432 -14.71 -1.86 17.98
CA ASP A 432 -14.99 -2.28 19.33
C ASP A 432 -16.42 -1.88 19.71
N ARG A 433 -17.07 -2.80 20.43
CA ARG A 433 -18.48 -2.82 20.87
C ARG A 433 -19.51 -3.43 19.92
N ALA A 434 -19.63 -3.04 18.65
CA ALA A 434 -20.65 -3.64 17.76
C ALA A 434 -20.29 -5.05 17.27
N ALA A 435 -19.02 -5.29 16.91
CA ALA A 435 -18.55 -6.62 16.52
C ALA A 435 -18.49 -7.59 17.72
N ALA A 436 -18.19 -7.08 18.92
CA ALA A 436 -18.22 -7.85 20.17
C ALA A 436 -19.66 -8.16 20.63
N GLU A 437 -20.61 -7.21 20.49
CA GLU A 437 -22.04 -7.43 20.78
C GLU A 437 -22.67 -8.40 19.76
N ALA A 438 -22.30 -8.35 18.47
CA ALA A 438 -22.72 -9.33 17.46
C ALA A 438 -22.16 -10.75 17.74
N LEU A 439 -20.90 -10.84 18.20
CA LEU A 439 -20.27 -12.09 18.65
C LEU A 439 -21.00 -12.70 19.86
N LEU A 440 -21.50 -11.84 20.78
CA LEU A 440 -22.18 -12.24 22.02
C LEU A 440 -23.69 -12.50 21.83
N GLU A 441 -24.30 -12.02 20.75
CA GLU A 441 -25.71 -12.28 20.38
C GLU A 441 -25.93 -13.63 19.65
N GLY A 442 -24.92 -14.51 19.61
CA GLY A 442 -25.04 -15.84 18.96
C GLY A 442 -24.93 -15.80 17.44
N ARG A 443 -24.45 -14.69 16.87
CA ARG A 443 -24.10 -14.61 15.44
C ARG A 443 -22.61 -14.78 15.33
N VAL A 444 -22.16 -16.03 15.26
CA VAL A 444 -20.77 -16.30 14.87
C VAL A 444 -20.63 -15.88 13.42
N LEU A 445 -20.17 -14.65 13.18
CA LEU A 445 -19.96 -14.12 11.84
C LEU A 445 -18.87 -14.95 11.18
N PRO A 446 -19.14 -15.73 10.12
CA PRO A 446 -18.09 -16.46 9.41
C PRO A 446 -16.94 -15.51 9.07
N ARG A 447 -15.69 -16.01 9.03
CA ARG A 447 -14.49 -15.23 8.64
C ARG A 447 -14.86 -14.17 7.61
N LEU A 448 -14.77 -12.89 7.96
CA LEU A 448 -15.43 -11.83 7.18
C LEU A 448 -14.93 -11.82 5.74
N ARG A 449 -13.65 -12.13 5.53
CA ARG A 449 -13.06 -12.31 4.20
C ARG A 449 -13.69 -13.48 3.43
N ALA A 450 -13.92 -14.62 4.09
CA ALA A 450 -14.61 -15.76 3.50
C ALA A 450 -16.06 -15.43 3.12
N LEU A 451 -16.78 -14.70 3.98
CA LEU A 451 -18.13 -14.20 3.67
C LEU A 451 -18.11 -13.36 2.40
N VAL A 452 -17.26 -12.33 2.34
CA VAL A 452 -17.10 -11.49 1.14
C VAL A 452 -16.83 -12.34 -0.10
N HIS A 453 -15.89 -13.29 -0.04
CA HIS A 453 -15.56 -14.13 -1.18
C HIS A 453 -16.75 -14.96 -1.69
N ASN A 454 -17.50 -15.58 -0.78
CA ASN A 454 -18.62 -16.44 -1.16
C ASN A 454 -19.79 -15.60 -1.70
N GLU A 455 -20.13 -14.47 -1.07
CA GLU A 455 -21.17 -13.56 -1.58
C GLU A 455 -20.82 -13.02 -2.96
N VAL A 456 -19.57 -12.60 -3.16
CA VAL A 456 -19.09 -12.13 -4.47
C VAL A 456 -19.15 -13.25 -5.52
N ARG A 457 -18.71 -14.47 -5.18
CA ARG A 457 -18.78 -15.62 -6.09
C ARG A 457 -20.22 -15.91 -6.49
N ASP A 458 -21.10 -16.03 -5.51
CA ASP A 458 -22.48 -16.49 -5.72
C ASP A 458 -23.28 -15.44 -6.49
N CYS A 459 -23.13 -14.16 -6.14
CA CYS A 459 -23.76 -13.08 -6.87
C CYS A 459 -23.24 -12.98 -8.30
N LEU A 460 -21.92 -12.92 -8.52
CA LEU A 460 -21.37 -12.78 -9.88
C LEU A 460 -21.73 -13.98 -10.78
N THR A 461 -21.72 -15.19 -10.24
CA THR A 461 -22.07 -16.41 -11.00
C THR A 461 -23.55 -16.44 -11.39
N ALA A 462 -24.42 -15.81 -10.60
CA ALA A 462 -25.86 -15.74 -10.89
C ALA A 462 -26.21 -14.71 -11.98
N ILE A 463 -25.31 -13.78 -12.31
CA ILE A 463 -25.55 -12.78 -13.36
C ILE A 463 -25.57 -13.46 -14.72
N THR A 464 -26.58 -13.13 -15.52
CA THR A 464 -26.65 -13.50 -16.94
C THR A 464 -26.47 -12.24 -17.79
N PHE A 465 -25.46 -12.25 -18.65
CA PHE A 465 -25.16 -11.16 -19.57
C PHE A 465 -25.88 -11.34 -20.91
N PRO A 466 -25.98 -10.31 -21.76
CA PRO A 466 -26.49 -10.48 -23.12
C PRO A 466 -25.59 -11.40 -23.97
N THR A 467 -26.21 -12.21 -24.82
CA THR A 467 -25.48 -13.03 -25.81
C THR A 467 -24.90 -12.15 -26.91
N VAL A 468 -23.76 -12.54 -27.47
CA VAL A 468 -23.14 -11.84 -28.59
C VAL A 468 -23.32 -12.61 -29.91
N PRO A 469 -23.54 -11.95 -31.06
CA PRO A 469 -23.76 -12.64 -32.34
C PRO A 469 -22.61 -13.55 -32.79
N SER A 470 -21.37 -13.24 -32.39
CA SER A 470 -20.20 -14.06 -32.70
C SER A 470 -20.18 -15.38 -31.92
N GLY A 471 -20.89 -15.45 -30.78
CA GLY A 471 -20.79 -16.55 -29.83
C GLY A 471 -19.41 -16.68 -29.17
N GLU A 472 -18.53 -15.69 -29.33
CA GLU A 472 -17.21 -15.64 -28.70
C GLU A 472 -17.30 -15.12 -27.27
N ASP A 473 -16.49 -15.67 -26.37
CA ASP A 473 -16.52 -15.33 -24.96
C ASP A 473 -15.91 -13.94 -24.68
N SER A 474 -16.40 -13.31 -23.61
CA SER A 474 -15.87 -12.05 -23.10
C SER A 474 -15.29 -12.22 -21.70
N VAL A 475 -14.45 -11.28 -21.31
CA VAL A 475 -13.80 -11.22 -20.01
C VAL A 475 -14.07 -9.85 -19.39
N LEU A 476 -14.54 -9.85 -18.15
CA LEU A 476 -14.70 -8.67 -17.32
C LEU A 476 -13.69 -8.74 -16.17
N THR A 477 -12.94 -7.68 -15.95
CA THR A 477 -12.15 -7.46 -14.73
C THR A 477 -12.91 -6.48 -13.85
N TYR A 478 -13.39 -6.93 -12.70
CA TYR A 478 -14.31 -6.21 -11.83
C TYR A 478 -13.65 -5.89 -10.48
N PRO A 479 -13.39 -4.60 -10.18
CA PRO A 479 -12.89 -4.17 -8.88
C PRO A 479 -14.02 -3.95 -7.87
N ILE A 480 -13.86 -4.49 -6.66
CA ILE A 480 -14.75 -4.27 -5.52
C ILE A 480 -13.93 -3.63 -4.40
N ILE A 481 -14.40 -2.50 -3.87
CA ILE A 481 -13.65 -1.68 -2.93
C ILE A 481 -14.42 -1.51 -1.63
N PHE A 482 -13.73 -1.76 -0.54
CA PHE A 482 -14.18 -1.60 0.83
C PHE A 482 -13.36 -0.47 1.44
N GLU A 483 -13.99 0.67 1.75
CA GLU A 483 -13.33 1.85 2.34
C GLU A 483 -13.55 1.94 3.85
#